data_AF-W2SC58-F1
#
_entry.id   AF-W2SC58-F1
#
_cell.length_a   1.000
_cell.length_b   1.000
_cell.length_c   1.000
_cell.angle_alpha   90.00
_cell.angle_beta   90.00
_cell.angle_gamma   90.00
#
_symmetry.space_group_name_H-M   'P 1'
#
loop_
_entity.id
_entity.type
_entity.pdbx_description
1 polymer ?
#
loop_
_entity_poly.entity_id
_entity_poly.type
_entity_poly.pdbx_seq_one_letter_code
_entity_poly.pdbx_strand_id
1 'polypeptide(L)'
;MTTTCCTCASLLRDTKLPRDINSEKPLAFDRHLPCCGRIICAACQYKNPRFQSYCPFCQIASEDSTSALPRNGLRLPPAYTKTDGGHEKSLRTQLSDAEEAPPPPPYDSLPPTTPQHAGRQSSPPADTPDTVHHLSPDDTLASLSLAYAVAPQVLKQHNALFSDHLLSGRKFLLVPASHYSGPSLSTPPDPAEEERKTNIRRWMVATKCADYQVAELYLKGADGVLDVAVDAFRADEEWERKNPILGKGKDVSRRRKSSGVGGGSLTRQLF
;
A
#
# COMPACT_ATOMS: atom_id res chain seq x y z
N MET A 1 3.05 15.57 48.19
CA MET A 1 3.03 15.09 46.79
C MET A 1 2.67 16.26 45.89
N THR A 2 3.56 16.63 44.96
CA THR A 2 3.36 17.71 43.99
C THR A 2 2.57 17.18 42.81
N THR A 3 1.33 17.65 42.61
CA THR A 3 0.50 17.27 41.46
C THR A 3 0.80 18.21 40.28
N THR A 4 1.10 17.63 39.12
CA THR A 4 1.45 18.35 37.89
C THR A 4 0.49 17.98 36.76
N CYS A 5 0.20 18.95 35.89
CA CYS A 5 -0.61 18.70 34.70
C CYS A 5 0.15 17.82 33.71
N CYS A 6 -0.47 16.73 33.23
CA CYS A 6 0.15 15.84 32.25
C CYS A 6 0.29 16.45 30.84
N THR A 7 -0.41 17.57 30.56
CA THR A 7 -0.37 18.22 29.24
C THR A 7 0.66 19.35 29.16
N CYS A 8 0.74 20.21 30.19
CA CYS A 8 1.64 21.37 30.19
C CYS A 8 2.78 21.28 31.20
N ALA A 9 2.90 20.17 31.94
CA ALA A 9 3.90 19.92 32.98
C ALA A 9 3.95 20.95 34.13
N SER A 10 3.02 21.90 34.19
CA SER A 10 2.93 22.90 35.26
C SER A 10 2.40 22.29 36.55
N LEU A 11 2.86 22.79 37.70
CA LEU A 11 2.26 22.44 38.99
C LEU A 11 0.82 22.96 39.05
N LEU A 12 -0.10 22.12 39.51
CA LEU A 12 -1.53 22.49 39.56
C LEU A 12 -1.77 23.69 40.48
N ARG A 13 -0.96 23.84 41.54
CA ARG A 13 -1.01 24.98 42.47
C ARG A 13 -0.72 26.32 41.80
N ASP A 14 0.13 26.32 40.77
CA ASP A 14 0.57 27.53 40.08
C ASP A 14 -0.30 27.84 38.85
N THR A 15 -1.23 26.93 38.52
CA THR A 15 -2.05 27.06 37.32
C THR A 15 -3.23 27.99 37.58
N LYS A 16 -3.33 29.08 36.80
CA LYS A 16 -4.48 29.99 36.88
C LYS A 16 -5.73 29.30 36.34
N LEU A 17 -6.76 29.22 37.18
CA LEU A 17 -8.09 28.77 36.76
C LEU A 17 -8.71 29.79 35.79
N PRO A 18 -9.20 29.36 34.62
CA PRO A 18 -10.02 30.21 33.75
C PRO A 18 -11.29 30.65 34.51
N ARG A 19 -11.54 31.97 34.57
CA ARG A 19 -12.72 32.57 35.21
C ARG A 19 -13.55 33.30 34.17
N ASP A 20 -14.85 33.40 34.43
CA ASP A 20 -15.74 34.24 33.65
C ASP A 20 -15.45 35.72 33.96
N ILE A 21 -15.60 36.60 32.97
CA ILE A 21 -15.45 38.05 33.14
C ILE A 21 -16.59 38.62 34.00
N ASN A 22 -17.77 37.98 33.94
CA ASN A 22 -18.98 38.45 34.63
C ASN A 22 -19.30 37.65 35.91
N SER A 23 -18.46 36.67 36.28
CA SER A 23 -18.69 35.82 37.45
C SER A 23 -17.37 35.34 38.04
N GLU A 24 -17.22 35.42 39.36
CA GLU A 24 -16.03 34.92 40.06
C GLU A 24 -15.90 33.39 40.02
N LYS A 25 -16.91 32.69 39.48
CA LYS A 25 -16.94 31.23 39.39
C LYS A 25 -15.93 30.71 38.36
N PRO A 26 -15.07 29.74 38.73
CA PRO A 26 -14.18 29.08 37.77
C PRO A 26 -14.98 28.37 36.68
N LEU A 27 -14.57 28.55 35.41
CA LEU A 27 -15.22 27.94 34.24
C LEU A 27 -14.92 26.45 34.11
N ALA A 28 -13.77 26.01 34.61
CA ALA A 28 -13.35 24.63 34.61
C ALA A 28 -12.50 24.34 35.85
N PHE A 29 -12.54 23.08 36.29
CA PHE A 29 -11.70 22.55 37.36
C PHE A 29 -10.71 21.55 36.77
N ASP A 30 -9.66 21.24 37.53
CA ASP A 30 -8.70 20.21 37.15
C ASP A 30 -9.41 18.85 37.05
N ARG A 31 -9.14 18.12 35.96
CA ARG A 31 -9.78 16.85 35.64
C ARG A 31 -8.82 15.72 35.87
N HIS A 32 -9.21 14.79 36.74
CA HIS A 32 -8.52 13.52 36.94
C HIS A 32 -8.98 12.49 35.90
N LEU A 33 -8.04 11.80 35.27
CA LEU A 33 -8.29 10.80 34.24
C LEU A 33 -8.41 9.41 34.90
N PRO A 34 -9.60 8.78 34.91
CA PRO A 34 -9.78 7.49 35.59
C PRO A 34 -8.96 6.36 34.95
N CYS A 35 -8.68 6.44 33.64
CA CYS A 35 -7.96 5.40 32.92
C CYS A 35 -6.48 5.25 33.30
N CYS A 36 -5.82 6.30 33.79
CA CYS A 36 -4.38 6.27 34.05
C CYS A 36 -3.92 7.11 35.24
N GLY A 37 -4.84 7.69 36.02
CA GLY A 37 -4.54 8.45 37.23
C GLY A 37 -3.88 9.82 36.99
N ARG A 38 -3.77 10.26 35.74
CA ARG A 38 -3.14 11.55 35.39
C ARG A 38 -4.14 12.71 35.51
N ILE A 39 -3.64 13.93 35.72
CA ILE A 39 -4.48 15.12 35.89
C ILE A 39 -4.23 16.12 34.76
N ILE A 40 -5.30 16.68 34.19
CA ILE A 40 -5.25 17.79 33.23
C ILE A 40 -5.74 19.06 33.93
N CYS A 41 -4.92 20.11 33.93
CA CYS A 41 -5.32 21.37 34.55
C CYS A 41 -6.46 22.07 33.82
N ALA A 42 -7.22 22.92 34.52
CA ALA A 42 -8.34 23.67 33.96
C ALA A 42 -7.94 24.55 32.76
N ALA A 43 -6.74 25.14 32.79
CA ALA A 43 -6.23 25.97 31.68
C ALA A 43 -6.04 25.16 30.40
N CYS A 44 -5.53 23.93 30.48
CA CYS A 44 -5.40 23.04 29.33
C CYS A 44 -6.77 22.59 28.81
N GLN A 45 -7.72 22.31 29.70
CA GLN A 45 -9.09 21.96 29.32
C GLN A 45 -9.84 23.10 28.64
N TYR A 46 -9.60 24.35 29.06
CA TYR A 46 -10.20 25.53 28.44
C TYR A 46 -9.59 25.81 27.07
N LYS A 47 -8.26 25.73 26.94
CA LYS A 47 -7.58 25.87 25.65
C LYS A 47 -7.99 24.81 24.64
N ASN A 48 -8.28 23.58 25.09
CA ASN A 48 -8.74 22.51 24.23
C ASN A 48 -9.88 21.71 24.90
N PRO A 49 -11.15 22.03 24.58
CA PRO A 49 -12.32 21.40 25.17
C PRO A 49 -12.39 19.87 24.99
N ARG A 50 -11.65 19.30 24.02
CA ARG A 50 -11.56 17.84 23.83
C ARG A 50 -11.00 17.14 25.08
N PHE A 51 -10.17 17.82 25.86
CA PHE A 51 -9.64 17.26 27.11
C PHE A 51 -10.67 17.18 28.24
N GLN A 52 -11.89 17.67 28.06
CA GLN A 52 -12.98 17.46 29.01
C GLN A 52 -13.63 16.08 28.83
N SER A 53 -13.68 15.57 27.59
CA SER A 53 -14.36 14.33 27.24
C SER A 53 -13.43 13.18 26.89
N TYR A 54 -12.12 13.41 26.77
CA TYR A 54 -11.18 12.41 26.27
C TYR A 54 -9.81 12.47 26.96
N CYS A 55 -9.15 11.32 27.07
CA CYS A 55 -7.78 11.19 27.57
C CYS A 55 -6.77 11.19 26.40
N PRO A 56 -5.87 12.17 26.26
CA PRO A 56 -4.92 12.24 25.15
C PRO A 56 -3.87 11.13 25.15
N PHE A 57 -3.65 10.46 26.28
CA PHE A 57 -2.61 9.44 26.42
C PHE A 57 -3.13 8.03 26.15
N CYS A 58 -4.24 7.67 26.78
CA CYS A 58 -4.84 6.34 26.61
C CYS A 58 -5.79 6.29 25.41
N GLN A 59 -6.10 7.45 24.84
CA GLN A 59 -7.04 7.64 23.76
C GLN A 59 -8.45 7.09 24.06
N ILE A 60 -8.90 7.29 25.30
CA ILE A 60 -10.18 6.81 25.83
C ILE A 60 -11.13 7.99 26.05
N ALA A 61 -12.39 7.82 25.65
CA ALA A 61 -13.48 8.74 25.94
C ALA A 61 -14.01 8.53 27.37
N SER A 62 -14.38 9.61 28.07
CA SER A 62 -15.10 9.54 29.34
C SER A 62 -16.50 8.96 29.15
N GLU A 63 -17.00 8.27 30.18
CA GLU A 63 -18.26 7.52 30.18
C GLU A 63 -19.47 8.34 29.70
N ASP A 64 -19.46 9.66 29.95
CA ASP A 64 -20.55 10.58 29.62
C ASP A 64 -20.46 11.24 28.24
N SER A 65 -19.44 10.91 27.44
CA SER A 65 -19.23 11.58 26.14
C SER A 65 -19.78 10.76 24.97
N THR A 66 -20.52 11.41 24.06
CA THR A 66 -21.04 10.87 22.80
C THR A 66 -19.96 10.65 21.72
N SER A 67 -18.70 10.52 22.14
CA SER A 67 -17.55 10.39 21.24
C SER A 67 -17.53 9.00 20.60
N ALA A 68 -17.21 8.93 19.31
CA ALA A 68 -17.08 7.70 18.52
C ALA A 68 -15.88 6.81 18.94
N LEU A 69 -15.13 7.20 19.97
CA LEU A 69 -13.95 6.49 20.44
C LEU A 69 -14.30 5.39 21.44
N PRO A 70 -13.67 4.21 21.34
CA PRO A 70 -13.97 3.06 22.20
C PRO A 70 -13.65 3.36 23.67
N ARG A 71 -14.58 2.96 24.56
CA ARG A 71 -14.48 3.11 26.01
C ARG A 71 -13.30 2.34 26.62
N ASN A 72 -12.86 1.27 25.97
CA ASN A 72 -11.83 0.37 26.47
C ASN A 72 -10.43 0.68 25.91
N GLY A 73 -10.26 1.84 25.25
CA GLY A 73 -9.00 2.25 24.62
C GLY A 73 -8.80 1.63 23.25
N LEU A 74 -7.74 2.04 22.55
CA LEU A 74 -7.32 1.32 21.36
C LEU A 74 -7.02 -0.12 21.77
N ARG A 75 -7.73 -1.07 21.14
CA ARG A 75 -7.40 -2.49 21.24
C ARG A 75 -5.90 -2.62 21.04
N LEU A 76 -5.21 -3.25 22.00
CA LEU A 76 -3.82 -3.64 21.81
C LEU A 76 -3.75 -4.36 20.45
N PRO A 77 -2.75 -4.04 19.61
CA PRO A 77 -2.56 -4.81 18.39
C PRO A 77 -2.52 -6.30 18.76
N PRO A 78 -3.06 -7.19 17.92
CA PRO A 78 -2.96 -8.62 18.17
C PRO A 78 -1.49 -8.94 18.47
N ALA A 79 -1.25 -9.68 19.55
CA ALA A 79 0.10 -10.10 19.89
C ALA A 79 0.66 -10.86 18.68
N TYR A 80 1.71 -10.34 18.04
CA TYR A 80 2.38 -10.99 16.91
C TYR A 80 3.21 -12.21 17.33
N THR A 81 2.92 -12.81 18.48
CA THR A 81 3.39 -14.16 18.80
C THR A 81 2.56 -15.13 17.99
N LYS A 82 3.14 -15.66 16.92
CA LYS A 82 2.59 -16.78 16.17
C LYS A 82 2.38 -17.95 17.14
N THR A 83 1.16 -18.12 17.64
CA THR A 83 0.75 -19.35 18.30
C THR A 83 -0.05 -20.14 17.28
N ASP A 84 0.59 -21.18 16.74
CA ASP A 84 -0.10 -22.21 15.98
C ASP A 84 -1.16 -22.87 16.87
N GLY A 85 -2.37 -23.02 16.34
CA GLY A 85 -3.36 -23.97 16.85
C GLY A 85 -4.17 -23.48 18.05
N GLY A 86 -5.46 -23.26 17.82
CA GLY A 86 -6.38 -22.75 18.83
C GLY A 86 -6.68 -23.72 19.97
N HIS A 87 -7.02 -23.14 21.12
CA HIS A 87 -8.24 -23.48 21.84
C HIS A 87 -8.42 -22.44 22.94
N GLU A 88 -9.49 -21.65 22.83
CA GLU A 88 -10.04 -20.93 23.96
C GLU A 88 -10.42 -21.93 25.04
N LYS A 89 -9.77 -21.84 26.21
CA LYS A 89 -10.35 -22.11 27.53
C LYS A 89 -9.35 -21.75 28.61
N SER A 90 -9.71 -20.72 29.38
CA SER A 90 -9.51 -20.63 30.82
C SER A 90 -8.12 -21.03 31.37
N LEU A 91 -7.17 -20.09 31.35
CA LEU A 91 -6.02 -20.11 32.26
C LEU A 91 -6.01 -18.81 33.08
N ARG A 92 -7.09 -18.61 33.83
CA ARG A 92 -7.15 -17.66 34.96
C ARG A 92 -7.20 -18.45 36.26
N THR A 93 -6.26 -19.36 36.45
CA THR A 93 -5.96 -20.03 37.73
C THR A 93 -4.68 -20.80 37.45
N GLN A 94 -3.53 -20.28 37.88
CA GLN A 94 -2.25 -20.92 38.24
C GLN A 94 -1.19 -19.80 38.32
N LEU A 95 -1.43 -18.84 39.22
CA LEU A 95 -0.43 -17.91 39.75
C LEU A 95 -0.06 -18.44 41.13
N SER A 96 0.65 -19.56 41.16
CA SER A 96 1.33 -20.11 42.33
C SER A 96 2.35 -21.10 41.78
N ASP A 97 3.62 -20.90 42.10
CA ASP A 97 4.82 -21.61 41.60
C ASP A 97 5.49 -21.00 40.37
N ALA A 98 6.06 -19.80 40.56
CA ALA A 98 7.22 -19.34 39.81
C ALA A 98 8.44 -19.50 40.72
N GLU A 99 9.07 -20.68 40.65
CA GLU A 99 10.40 -20.90 41.21
C GLU A 99 11.42 -20.11 40.36
N GLU A 100 12.18 -19.25 41.03
CA GLU A 100 13.52 -18.72 40.70
C GLU A 100 13.95 -18.72 39.22
N ALA A 101 13.44 -17.77 38.42
CA ALA A 101 14.11 -17.38 37.17
C ALA A 101 15.23 -16.38 37.49
N PRO A 102 16.47 -16.56 36.97
CA PRO A 102 17.56 -15.63 37.24
C PRO A 102 17.22 -14.23 36.71
N PRO A 103 17.63 -13.15 37.42
CA PRO A 103 17.34 -11.79 36.99
C PRO A 103 17.94 -11.52 35.60
N PRO A 104 17.25 -10.74 34.75
CA PRO A 104 17.80 -10.34 33.47
C PRO A 104 19.11 -9.56 33.68
N PRO A 105 20.08 -9.67 32.74
CA PRO A 105 21.35 -9.00 32.87
C PRO A 105 21.16 -7.48 33.01
N PRO A 106 22.03 -6.79 33.78
CA PRO A 106 21.96 -5.35 33.98
C PRO A 106 21.97 -4.62 32.63
N TYR A 107 20.99 -3.74 32.41
CA TYR A 107 21.00 -2.84 31.26
C TYR A 107 22.10 -1.80 31.49
N ASP A 108 23.25 -1.99 30.85
CA ASP A 108 24.23 -0.93 30.72
C ASP A 108 23.55 0.26 30.02
N SER A 109 23.68 1.42 30.65
CA SER A 109 23.08 2.66 30.18
C SER A 109 23.75 3.09 28.88
N LEU A 110 23.17 2.69 27.75
CA LEU A 110 23.50 3.28 26.47
C LEU A 110 23.15 4.78 26.52
N PRO A 111 24.07 5.68 26.12
CA PRO A 111 23.79 7.11 26.11
C PRO A 111 22.62 7.41 25.17
N PRO A 112 21.89 8.53 25.38
CA PRO A 112 20.76 8.88 24.54
C PRO A 112 21.24 9.12 23.11
N THR A 113 20.99 8.15 22.24
CA THR A 113 21.06 8.34 20.79
C THR A 113 19.96 9.33 20.44
N THR A 114 20.33 10.60 20.47
CA THR A 114 19.65 11.64 19.69
C THR A 114 19.42 11.08 18.28
N PRO A 115 18.22 11.17 17.71
CA PRO A 115 18.06 10.98 16.28
C PRO A 115 18.85 12.12 15.63
N GLN A 116 20.12 11.83 15.33
CA GLN A 116 20.91 12.65 14.43
C GLN A 116 20.16 12.58 13.11
N HIS A 117 19.43 13.65 12.81
CA HIS A 117 19.25 14.11 11.45
C HIS A 117 20.64 14.30 10.84
N ALA A 118 21.26 13.19 10.44
CA ALA A 118 22.41 13.19 9.56
C ALA A 118 21.85 13.57 8.19
N GLY A 119 21.79 14.88 7.97
CA GLY A 119 21.75 15.41 6.63
C GLY A 119 22.93 14.84 5.85
N ARG A 120 22.62 14.00 4.87
CA ARG A 120 23.43 13.91 3.66
C ARG A 120 22.55 14.35 2.50
N GLN A 121 22.09 15.60 2.56
CA GLN A 121 21.84 16.37 1.34
C GLN A 121 23.20 16.70 0.74
N SER A 122 23.88 15.72 0.17
CA SER A 122 24.78 16.00 -0.94
C SER A 122 23.88 16.06 -2.15
N SER A 123 23.53 17.26 -2.61
CA SER A 123 23.10 17.42 -4.00
C SER A 123 24.21 16.82 -4.87
N PRO A 124 23.97 15.72 -5.58
CA PRO A 124 24.98 15.25 -6.52
C PRO A 124 25.01 16.19 -7.72
N PRO A 125 26.11 16.18 -8.50
CA PRO A 125 26.19 16.91 -9.75
C PRO A 125 25.01 16.52 -10.65
N ALA A 126 24.46 17.50 -11.38
CA ALA A 126 23.22 17.38 -12.16
C ALA A 126 23.27 16.37 -13.33
N ASP A 127 24.35 15.61 -13.48
CA ASP A 127 24.66 14.80 -14.68
C ASP A 127 24.80 13.29 -14.40
N THR A 128 24.38 12.79 -13.23
CA THR A 128 24.29 11.34 -13.02
C THR A 128 23.01 10.78 -13.65
N PRO A 129 23.09 9.73 -14.48
CA PRO A 129 21.91 9.18 -15.16
C PRO A 129 20.95 8.54 -14.16
N ASP A 130 19.65 8.77 -14.35
CA ASP A 130 18.62 8.18 -13.51
C ASP A 130 18.59 6.65 -13.63
N THR A 131 18.38 5.97 -12.51
CA THR A 131 18.28 4.51 -12.46
C THR A 131 16.88 4.09 -12.89
N VAL A 132 16.78 3.25 -13.92
CA VAL A 132 15.51 2.67 -14.38
C VAL A 132 15.15 1.45 -13.54
N HIS A 133 13.97 1.46 -12.92
CA HIS A 133 13.37 0.31 -12.22
C HIS A 133 12.21 -0.24 -13.05
N HIS A 134 12.29 -1.51 -13.44
CA HIS A 134 11.20 -2.23 -14.09
C HIS A 134 10.17 -2.68 -13.05
N LEU A 135 8.90 -2.32 -13.28
CA LEU A 135 7.85 -2.53 -12.30
C LEU A 135 7.31 -3.97 -12.35
N SER A 136 7.27 -4.60 -11.18
CA SER A 136 6.57 -5.86 -10.92
C SER A 136 5.10 -5.60 -10.52
N PRO A 137 4.16 -6.53 -10.75
CA PRO A 137 2.80 -6.43 -10.21
C PRO A 137 2.73 -6.23 -8.68
N ASP A 138 3.74 -6.69 -7.95
CA ASP A 138 3.81 -6.56 -6.48
C ASP A 138 4.46 -5.24 -6.03
N ASP A 139 4.98 -4.43 -6.96
CA ASP A 139 5.62 -3.17 -6.61
C ASP A 139 4.61 -2.10 -6.20
N THR A 140 4.88 -1.47 -5.07
CA THR A 140 4.13 -0.33 -4.55
C THR A 140 5.06 0.84 -4.34
N LEU A 141 4.52 2.06 -4.33
CA LEU A 141 5.32 3.25 -4.10
C LEU A 141 6.03 3.20 -2.72
N ALA A 142 5.40 2.57 -1.73
CA ALA A 142 5.98 2.37 -0.40
C ALA A 142 7.14 1.36 -0.42
N SER A 143 6.98 0.22 -1.12
CA SER A 143 8.07 -0.76 -1.23
C SER A 143 9.26 -0.20 -2.01
N LEU A 144 9.02 0.55 -3.08
CA LEU A 144 10.07 1.22 -3.86
C LEU A 144 10.77 2.32 -3.07
N SER A 145 10.02 3.08 -2.28
CA SER A 145 10.59 4.11 -1.41
C SER A 145 11.57 3.52 -0.39
N LEU A 146 11.23 2.37 0.18
CA LEU A 146 12.10 1.65 1.12
C LEU A 146 13.30 1.02 0.42
N ALA A 147 13.09 0.40 -0.74
CA ALA A 147 14.15 -0.28 -1.50
C ALA A 147 15.24 0.70 -1.98
N TYR A 148 14.83 1.86 -2.48
CA TYR A 148 15.74 2.87 -3.04
C TYR A 148 16.10 3.98 -2.05
N ALA A 149 15.55 3.95 -0.82
CA ALA A 149 15.69 5.00 0.18
C ALA A 149 15.31 6.41 -0.34
N VAL A 150 14.33 6.50 -1.25
CA VAL A 150 13.83 7.76 -1.81
C VAL A 150 12.42 8.02 -1.27
N ALA A 151 12.14 9.26 -0.86
CA ALA A 151 10.81 9.60 -0.35
C ALA A 151 9.71 9.38 -1.42
N PRO A 152 8.52 8.86 -1.06
CA PRO A 152 7.46 8.55 -2.03
C PRO A 152 7.02 9.78 -2.84
N GLN A 153 7.02 10.96 -2.21
CA GLN A 153 6.65 12.21 -2.86
C GLN A 153 7.64 12.63 -3.94
N VAL A 154 8.94 12.40 -3.72
CA VAL A 154 9.99 12.71 -4.70
C VAL A 154 9.87 11.77 -5.90
N LEU A 155 9.67 10.47 -5.67
CA LEU A 155 9.41 9.50 -6.74
C LEU A 155 8.18 9.87 -7.57
N LYS A 156 7.11 10.32 -6.91
CA LYS A 156 5.88 10.77 -7.57
C LYS A 156 6.11 12.01 -8.44
N GLN A 157 6.76 13.03 -7.91
CA GLN A 157 7.03 14.26 -8.63
C GLN A 157 7.93 14.02 -9.84
N HIS A 158 9.01 13.25 -9.65
CA HIS A 158 9.96 12.95 -10.72
C HIS A 158 9.33 12.16 -11.87
N ASN A 159 8.38 11.27 -11.54
CA ASN A 159 7.70 10.45 -12.53
C ASN A 159 6.35 11.03 -12.97
N ALA A 160 5.96 12.23 -12.56
CA ALA A 160 4.64 12.80 -12.82
C ALA A 160 3.47 11.84 -12.44
N LEU A 161 3.56 11.21 -11.27
CA LEU A 161 2.53 10.35 -10.71
C LEU A 161 1.68 11.14 -9.70
N PHE A 162 0.43 11.44 -10.05
CA PHE A 162 -0.49 12.16 -9.16
C PHE A 162 -1.07 11.27 -8.06
N SER A 163 -1.24 9.99 -8.35
CA SER A 163 -1.83 9.00 -7.45
C SER A 163 -1.06 7.68 -7.52
N ASP A 164 -1.16 6.90 -6.45
CA ASP A 164 -0.33 5.71 -6.26
C ASP A 164 -0.78 4.56 -7.16
N HIS A 165 -2.06 4.51 -7.53
CA HIS A 165 -2.62 3.53 -8.47
C HIS A 165 -2.14 3.71 -9.92
N LEU A 166 -1.59 4.88 -10.28
CA LEU A 166 -1.04 5.10 -11.62
C LEU A 166 0.28 4.36 -11.84
N LEU A 167 0.89 3.82 -10.77
CA LEU A 167 2.10 3.01 -10.87
C LEU A 167 1.86 1.72 -11.67
N SER A 168 0.72 1.05 -11.43
CA SER A 168 0.38 -0.22 -12.10
C SER A 168 0.17 -0.11 -13.61
N GLY A 169 -0.09 1.12 -14.11
CA GLY A 169 -0.22 1.38 -15.54
C GLY A 169 1.10 1.54 -16.28
N ARG A 170 2.24 1.48 -15.58
CA ARG A 170 3.57 1.73 -16.15
C ARG A 170 4.42 0.46 -16.16
N LYS A 171 5.29 0.37 -17.16
CA LYS A 171 6.28 -0.73 -17.28
C LYS A 171 7.55 -0.47 -16.47
N PHE A 172 7.90 0.81 -16.29
CA PHE A 172 9.12 1.22 -15.61
C PHE A 172 8.91 2.54 -14.86
N LEU A 173 9.80 2.80 -13.91
CA LEU A 173 9.87 4.00 -13.09
C LEU A 173 11.32 4.50 -13.05
N LEU A 174 11.50 5.83 -13.06
CA LEU A 174 12.80 6.47 -12.95
C LEU A 174 13.09 6.84 -11.49
N VAL A 175 14.18 6.32 -10.95
CA VAL A 175 14.68 6.68 -9.62
C VAL A 175 15.68 7.82 -9.78
N PRO A 176 15.43 8.99 -9.16
CA PRO A 176 16.32 10.13 -9.27
C PRO A 176 17.72 9.79 -8.75
N ALA A 177 18.73 10.03 -9.57
CA ALA A 177 20.13 9.85 -9.17
C ALA A 177 20.53 10.78 -8.00
N SER A 178 19.73 11.83 -7.76
CA SER A 178 19.85 12.74 -6.60
C SER A 178 19.80 12.05 -5.24
N HIS A 179 19.05 10.95 -5.14
CA HIS A 179 18.81 10.26 -3.87
C HIS A 179 19.33 8.81 -3.87
N TYR A 180 19.56 8.22 -5.05
CA TYR A 180 20.03 6.85 -5.19
C TYR A 180 21.13 6.74 -6.24
N SER A 181 22.30 6.25 -5.82
CA SER A 181 23.47 6.04 -6.68
C SER A 181 23.89 4.56 -6.69
N GLY A 182 22.92 3.65 -6.72
CA GLY A 182 23.14 2.21 -6.80
C GLY A 182 22.67 1.60 -8.13
N PRO A 183 22.96 0.30 -8.37
CA PRO A 183 22.45 -0.41 -9.53
C PRO A 183 20.92 -0.57 -9.47
N SER A 184 20.27 -0.80 -10.61
CA SER A 184 18.84 -1.14 -10.60
C SER A 184 18.60 -2.40 -9.78
N LEU A 185 17.63 -2.35 -8.86
CA LEU A 185 17.24 -3.47 -8.02
C LEU A 185 16.14 -4.32 -8.67
N SER A 186 15.61 -3.91 -9.83
CA SER A 186 14.64 -4.70 -10.60
C SER A 186 15.32 -5.68 -11.55
N THR A 187 14.73 -6.85 -11.71
CA THR A 187 15.01 -7.74 -12.83
C THR A 187 14.37 -7.18 -14.10
N PRO A 188 15.14 -6.87 -15.16
CA PRO A 188 14.56 -6.47 -16.44
C PRO A 188 13.65 -7.59 -16.99
N PRO A 189 12.52 -7.25 -17.62
CA PRO A 189 11.72 -8.24 -18.32
C PRO A 189 12.53 -8.90 -19.42
N ASP A 190 12.42 -10.23 -19.56
CA ASP A 190 13.14 -10.98 -20.59
C ASP A 190 12.69 -10.52 -21.99
N PRO A 191 13.61 -10.00 -22.83
CA PRO A 191 13.27 -9.55 -24.18
C PRO A 191 12.62 -10.66 -25.01
N ALA A 192 13.06 -11.91 -24.86
CA ALA A 192 12.51 -13.03 -25.61
C ALA A 192 11.04 -13.31 -25.24
N GLU A 193 10.68 -13.15 -23.97
CA GLU A 193 9.30 -13.34 -23.51
C GLU A 193 8.37 -12.21 -23.98
N GLU A 194 8.84 -10.95 -24.00
CA GLU A 194 8.07 -9.82 -24.54
C GLU A 194 7.86 -9.95 -26.05
N GLU A 195 8.88 -10.40 -26.79
CA GLU A 195 8.77 -10.71 -28.22
C GLU A 195 7.76 -11.82 -28.47
N ARG A 196 7.80 -12.89 -27.68
CA ARG A 196 6.81 -14.00 -27.75
C ARG A 196 5.39 -13.49 -27.51
N LYS A 197 5.16 -12.71 -26.45
CA LYS A 197 3.85 -12.12 -26.14
C LYS A 197 3.36 -11.20 -27.26
N THR A 198 4.27 -10.42 -27.84
CA THR A 198 3.95 -9.49 -28.94
C THR A 198 3.62 -10.25 -30.22
N ASN A 199 4.38 -11.29 -30.56
CA ASN A 199 4.14 -12.13 -31.73
C ASN A 199 2.82 -12.89 -31.61
N ILE A 200 2.49 -13.43 -30.43
CA ILE A 200 1.18 -14.07 -30.18
C ILE A 200 0.04 -13.08 -30.43
N ARG A 201 0.12 -11.86 -29.87
CA ARG A 201 -0.91 -10.82 -30.09
C ARG A 201 -1.03 -10.43 -31.55
N ARG A 202 0.09 -10.23 -32.25
CA ARG A 202 0.11 -9.90 -33.68
C ARG A 202 -0.48 -11.02 -34.52
N TRP A 203 -0.15 -12.27 -34.22
CA TRP A 203 -0.70 -13.45 -34.91
C TRP A 203 -2.22 -13.52 -34.72
N MET A 204 -2.72 -13.41 -33.48
CA MET A 204 -4.16 -13.46 -33.19
C MET A 204 -4.94 -12.36 -33.93
N VAL A 205 -4.36 -11.16 -34.06
CA VAL A 205 -4.97 -10.06 -34.83
C VAL A 205 -4.95 -10.37 -36.33
N ALA A 206 -3.85 -10.92 -36.86
CA ALA A 206 -3.68 -11.22 -38.28
C ALA A 206 -4.56 -12.39 -38.76
N THR A 207 -4.75 -13.42 -37.92
CA THR A 207 -5.56 -14.61 -38.22
C THR A 207 -7.01 -14.49 -37.75
N LYS A 208 -7.32 -13.49 -36.91
CA LYS A 208 -8.61 -13.32 -36.22
C LYS A 208 -9.00 -14.52 -35.35
N CYS A 209 -8.02 -15.34 -34.97
CA CYS A 209 -8.21 -16.43 -34.02
C CYS A 209 -7.97 -15.90 -32.60
N ALA A 210 -8.98 -16.02 -31.74
CA ALA A 210 -8.89 -15.58 -30.33
C ALA A 210 -8.32 -16.67 -29.39
N ASP A 211 -7.97 -17.84 -29.92
CA ASP A 211 -7.46 -18.95 -29.12
C ASP A 211 -5.93 -18.83 -28.93
N TYR A 212 -5.53 -18.59 -27.69
CA TYR A 212 -4.13 -18.42 -27.31
C TYR A 212 -3.31 -19.70 -27.53
N GLN A 213 -3.87 -20.87 -27.25
CA GLN A 213 -3.13 -22.14 -27.36
C GLN A 213 -2.83 -22.47 -28.81
N VAL A 214 -3.78 -22.17 -29.70
CA VAL A 214 -3.59 -22.31 -31.15
C VAL A 214 -2.50 -21.35 -31.64
N ALA A 215 -2.54 -20.09 -31.21
CA ALA A 215 -1.49 -19.12 -31.55
C ALA A 215 -0.10 -19.57 -31.13
N GLU A 216 0.03 -20.09 -29.91
CA GLU A 216 1.30 -20.63 -29.38
C GLU A 216 1.78 -21.84 -30.19
N LEU A 217 0.88 -22.72 -30.62
CA LEU A 217 1.23 -23.88 -31.44
C LEU A 217 1.77 -23.49 -32.82
N TYR A 218 1.11 -22.58 -33.54
CA TYR A 218 1.59 -22.14 -34.86
C TYR A 218 2.90 -21.36 -34.76
N LEU A 219 3.06 -20.50 -33.75
CA LEU A 219 4.31 -19.76 -33.55
C LEU A 219 5.45 -20.69 -33.13
N LYS A 220 5.18 -21.74 -32.34
CA LYS A 220 6.18 -22.76 -32.00
C LYS A 220 6.57 -23.60 -33.22
N GLY A 221 5.62 -23.91 -34.10
CA GLY A 221 5.89 -24.64 -35.35
C GLY A 221 6.66 -23.83 -36.40
N ALA A 222 6.60 -22.50 -36.33
CA ALA A 222 7.29 -21.58 -37.24
C ALA A 222 8.55 -20.94 -36.63
N ASP A 223 9.08 -21.49 -35.53
CA ASP A 223 10.25 -20.96 -34.79
C ASP A 223 10.15 -19.46 -34.45
N GLY A 224 8.94 -18.97 -34.18
CA GLY A 224 8.68 -17.57 -33.84
C GLY A 224 8.59 -16.61 -35.03
N VAL A 225 8.67 -17.10 -36.27
CA VAL A 225 8.48 -16.29 -37.48
C VAL A 225 6.98 -16.05 -37.69
N LEU A 226 6.56 -14.80 -37.48
CA LEU A 226 5.16 -14.39 -37.51
C LEU A 226 4.49 -14.69 -38.87
N ASP A 227 5.12 -14.31 -39.97
CA ASP A 227 4.49 -14.40 -41.30
C ASP A 227 4.23 -15.85 -41.72
N VAL A 228 5.22 -16.73 -41.50
CA VAL A 228 5.11 -18.17 -41.77
C VAL A 228 3.98 -18.80 -40.93
N ALA A 229 3.87 -18.42 -39.65
CA ALA A 229 2.80 -18.91 -38.79
C ALA A 229 1.40 -18.43 -39.24
N VAL A 230 1.29 -17.22 -39.78
CA VAL A 230 0.03 -16.68 -40.30
C VAL A 230 -0.35 -17.38 -41.61
N ASP A 231 0.62 -17.60 -42.50
CA ASP A 231 0.39 -18.26 -43.79
C ASP A 231 0.03 -19.73 -43.61
N ALA A 232 0.68 -20.44 -42.68
CA ALA A 232 0.33 -21.82 -42.32
C ALA A 232 -1.12 -21.92 -41.84
N PHE A 233 -1.55 -21.02 -40.96
CA PHE A 233 -2.94 -20.99 -40.49
C PHE A 233 -3.94 -20.71 -41.62
N ARG A 234 -3.63 -19.77 -42.52
CA ARG A 234 -4.50 -19.47 -43.67
C ARG A 234 -4.58 -20.64 -44.64
N ALA A 235 -3.47 -21.35 -44.87
CA ALA A 235 -3.45 -22.54 -45.70
C ALA A 235 -4.35 -23.64 -45.13
N ASP A 236 -4.32 -23.83 -43.80
CA ASP A 236 -5.19 -24.79 -43.10
C ASP A 236 -6.67 -24.41 -43.23
N GLU A 237 -7.05 -23.15 -42.99
CA GLU A 237 -8.44 -22.68 -43.17
C GLU A 237 -8.92 -22.81 -44.63
N GLU A 238 -8.04 -22.55 -45.60
CA GLU A 238 -8.35 -22.78 -47.01
C GLU A 238 -8.53 -24.26 -47.34
N TRP A 239 -7.72 -25.12 -46.73
CA TRP A 239 -7.81 -26.56 -46.90
C TRP A 239 -9.12 -27.10 -46.30
N GLU A 240 -9.48 -26.67 -45.08
CA GLU A 240 -10.75 -27.05 -44.43
C GLU A 240 -11.96 -26.62 -45.28
N ARG A 241 -11.91 -25.42 -45.87
CA ARG A 241 -12.97 -24.93 -46.76
C ARG A 241 -13.10 -25.75 -48.04
N LYS A 242 -11.98 -26.27 -48.59
CA LYS A 242 -11.97 -27.10 -49.80
C LYS A 242 -12.29 -28.56 -49.52
N ASN A 243 -12.09 -29.02 -48.28
CA ASN A 243 -12.31 -30.40 -47.84
C ASN A 243 -13.37 -30.45 -46.72
N PRO A 244 -14.63 -30.07 -47.00
CA PRO A 244 -15.69 -30.17 -46.01
C PRO A 244 -15.88 -31.65 -45.64
N ILE A 245 -15.80 -31.95 -44.34
CA ILE A 245 -15.83 -33.31 -43.82
C ILE A 245 -17.21 -33.93 -44.12
N LEU A 246 -17.26 -34.88 -45.06
CA LEU A 246 -18.48 -35.63 -45.37
C LEU A 246 -18.69 -36.72 -44.33
N GLY A 247 -19.47 -36.41 -43.29
CA GLY A 247 -20.20 -37.40 -42.50
C GLY A 247 -19.85 -37.51 -41.01
N LYS A 248 -20.58 -36.76 -40.17
CA LYS A 248 -21.49 -37.29 -39.14
C LYS A 248 -22.10 -36.15 -38.33
N GLY A 249 -23.41 -35.98 -38.48
CA GLY A 249 -24.33 -35.76 -37.36
C GLY A 249 -24.34 -34.36 -36.71
N LYS A 250 -25.46 -33.68 -36.97
CA LYS A 250 -26.04 -32.58 -36.18
C LYS A 250 -25.36 -31.23 -36.33
N ASP A 251 -26.12 -30.33 -36.96
CA ASP A 251 -26.08 -28.89 -36.81
C ASP A 251 -25.71 -28.48 -35.38
N VAL A 252 -24.42 -28.26 -35.17
CA VAL A 252 -23.97 -27.19 -34.30
C VAL A 252 -23.24 -26.26 -35.24
N SER A 253 -24.01 -25.45 -35.95
CA SER A 253 -23.55 -24.14 -36.38
C SER A 253 -23.12 -23.34 -35.14
N ARG A 254 -21.94 -23.68 -34.58
CA ARG A 254 -21.06 -22.67 -34.02
C ARG A 254 -20.60 -21.87 -35.23
N ARG A 255 -21.48 -20.96 -35.67
CA ARG A 255 -21.08 -19.63 -36.10
C ARG A 255 -20.03 -19.20 -35.08
N ARG A 256 -18.75 -19.35 -35.43
CA ARG A 256 -17.70 -18.49 -34.90
C ARG A 256 -18.21 -17.09 -35.26
N LYS A 257 -18.90 -16.47 -34.30
CA LYS A 257 -19.34 -15.09 -34.40
C LYS A 257 -18.03 -14.32 -34.56
N SER A 258 -17.75 -13.97 -35.81
CA SER A 258 -16.90 -12.85 -36.16
C SER A 258 -17.45 -11.65 -35.40
N SER A 259 -16.92 -11.42 -34.20
CA SER A 259 -17.07 -10.17 -33.46
C SER A 259 -16.20 -9.13 -34.17
N GLY A 260 -16.61 -8.77 -35.37
CA GLY A 260 -16.06 -7.69 -36.16
C GLY A 260 -16.99 -6.50 -36.09
N VAL A 261 -16.46 -5.41 -35.54
CA VAL A 261 -16.70 -4.04 -36.05
C VAL A 261 -18.12 -3.50 -35.86
N GLY A 262 -18.38 -2.96 -34.67
CA GLY A 262 -19.28 -1.82 -34.48
C GLY A 262 -18.50 -0.53 -34.73
N GLY A 263 -18.32 -0.18 -36.01
CA GLY A 263 -17.80 1.12 -36.42
C GLY A 263 -18.82 2.21 -36.12
N GLY A 264 -18.55 3.02 -35.09
CA GLY A 264 -19.31 4.24 -34.80
C GLY A 264 -19.12 5.25 -35.92
N SER A 265 -20.12 5.34 -36.80
CA SER A 265 -20.29 6.43 -37.75
C SER A 265 -20.64 7.71 -36.97
N LEU A 266 -19.65 8.52 -36.63
CA LEU A 266 -19.85 9.92 -36.27
C LEU A 266 -19.87 10.73 -37.57
N THR A 267 -21.07 10.84 -38.13
CA THR A 267 -21.40 11.83 -39.15
C THR A 267 -21.16 13.23 -38.62
N ARG A 268 -20.15 13.85 -39.20
CA ARG A 268 -19.90 15.29 -39.34
C ARG A 268 -21.20 16.02 -39.73
N GLN A 269 -21.71 16.85 -38.83
CA GLN A 269 -22.61 17.95 -39.19
C GLN A 269 -21.96 19.27 -38.74
N LEU A 270 -21.46 19.98 -39.75
CA LEU A 270 -21.24 21.40 -39.71
C LEU A 270 -22.61 22.05 -39.86
N PHE A 271 -23.01 22.86 -38.90
CA PHE A 271 -23.64 24.18 -39.06
C PHE A 271 -23.50 24.93 -37.74
#